data_AF-A0A835LRU0-F1
#
_entry.id   AF-A0A835LRU0-F1
#
_cell.length_a   1.000
_cell.length_b   1.000
_cell.length_c   1.000
_cell.angle_alpha   90.00
_cell.angle_beta   90.00
_cell.angle_gamma   90.00
#
_symmetry.space_group_name_H-M   'P 1'
#
loop_
_entity.id
_entity.type
_entity.pdbx_description
1 polymer ?
#
loop_
_entity_poly.entity_id
_entity_poly.type
_entity_poly.pdbx_seq_one_letter_code
_entity_poly.pdbx_strand_id
1 'polypeptide(L)'
;MSPNHPIHSTSNVLQSGMSQTTGHLLSRQPMVSRSGQTCELQNMGGRVVAIGRMLGDRAEVPENAYQIVVDEILEFHAELFGARGKTFGDINVGSTVTWLKAFTNVN
;
A
#
# COMPACT_ATOMS: atom_id res chain seq x y z
N MET A 1 -54.99 0.61 -45.61
CA MET A 1 -55.24 2.01 -45.20
C MET A 1 -54.50 2.23 -43.89
N SER A 2 -53.49 3.12 -43.88
CA SER A 2 -52.96 3.75 -42.65
C SER A 2 -53.56 5.17 -42.55
N PRO A 3 -53.62 5.78 -41.35
CA PRO A 3 -52.54 6.67 -40.87
C PRO A 3 -52.17 6.40 -39.37
N ASN A 4 -50.88 6.46 -38.97
CA ASN A 4 -50.12 7.60 -38.36
C ASN A 4 -50.79 8.18 -37.08
N HIS A 5 -50.16 8.34 -35.90
CA HIS A 5 -48.76 8.58 -35.49
C HIS A 5 -48.60 8.33 -33.92
N PRO A 6 -47.42 8.53 -33.27
CA PRO A 6 -46.95 7.79 -32.10
C PRO A 6 -46.89 8.62 -30.80
N ILE A 7 -46.73 7.97 -29.64
CA ILE A 7 -46.40 8.65 -28.37
C ILE A 7 -45.21 7.97 -27.70
N HIS A 8 -44.27 8.81 -27.29
CA HIS A 8 -42.94 8.54 -26.75
C HIS A 8 -42.97 7.71 -25.46
N SER A 9 -42.06 6.74 -25.36
CA SER A 9 -41.74 6.04 -24.11
C SER A 9 -40.42 6.56 -23.55
N THR A 10 -40.51 7.42 -22.54
CA THR A 10 -39.41 7.72 -21.61
C THR A 10 -40.03 8.12 -20.27
N SER A 11 -39.78 7.36 -19.21
CA SER A 11 -39.62 7.88 -17.84
C SER A 11 -39.11 6.79 -16.90
N ASN A 12 -37.85 6.94 -16.48
CA ASN A 12 -37.32 6.40 -15.25
C ASN A 12 -38.07 7.03 -14.06
N VAL A 13 -38.55 6.23 -13.10
CA VAL A 13 -38.52 6.57 -11.66
C VAL A 13 -38.54 5.26 -10.85
N LEU A 14 -37.40 4.87 -10.26
CA LEU A 14 -37.35 3.98 -9.10
C LEU A 14 -37.24 4.88 -7.86
N GLN A 15 -38.28 4.93 -7.05
CA GLN A 15 -38.22 5.47 -5.69
C GLN A 15 -39.22 4.75 -4.80
N SER A 16 -38.71 3.99 -3.83
CA SER A 16 -39.08 4.07 -2.41
C SER A 16 -38.56 2.84 -1.66
N GLY A 17 -37.91 3.09 -0.52
CA GLY A 17 -37.43 2.03 0.36
C GLY A 17 -36.34 2.51 1.31
N MET A 18 -36.65 3.52 2.12
CA MET A 18 -35.82 3.90 3.26
C MET A 18 -35.93 2.82 4.35
N SER A 19 -34.81 2.29 4.81
CA SER A 19 -34.67 1.71 6.15
C SER A 19 -33.24 1.90 6.60
N GLN A 20 -33.08 2.75 7.62
CA GLN A 20 -31.81 3.07 8.28
C GLN A 20 -31.48 2.00 9.34
N THR A 21 -30.27 2.12 9.90
CA THR A 21 -29.67 1.42 11.07
C THR A 21 -28.98 0.10 10.70
N THR A 22 -27.65 -0.01 10.76
CA THR A 22 -26.83 0.14 11.96
C THR A 22 -25.37 0.42 11.56
N GLY A 23 -24.72 1.35 12.26
CA GLY A 23 -23.42 1.88 11.90
C GLY A 23 -22.26 0.89 11.99
N HIS A 24 -21.44 0.89 10.95
CA HIS A 24 -19.98 0.88 11.09
C HIS A 24 -19.40 1.57 9.85
N LEU A 25 -19.43 2.91 9.85
CA LEU A 25 -18.63 3.72 8.93
C LEU A 25 -17.15 3.49 9.28
N LEU A 26 -16.57 2.39 8.79
CA LEU A 26 -15.15 2.43 8.48
C LEU A 26 -15.03 3.41 7.33
N SER A 27 -14.80 4.67 7.70
CA SER A 27 -14.16 5.63 6.82
C SER A 27 -12.82 5.02 6.42
N ARG A 28 -12.84 4.18 5.37
CA ARG A 28 -11.64 3.85 4.61
C ARG A 28 -11.22 5.18 4.01
N GLN A 29 -10.34 5.87 4.75
CA GLN A 29 -9.52 6.91 4.17
C GLN A 29 -9.01 6.40 2.82
N PRO A 30 -8.89 7.25 1.79
CA PRO A 30 -8.16 6.86 0.60
C PRO A 30 -6.70 6.65 1.03
N MET A 31 -6.37 5.43 1.43
CA MET A 31 -5.01 4.99 1.68
C MET A 31 -4.32 5.09 0.32
N VAL A 32 -3.49 6.13 0.19
CA VAL A 32 -2.61 6.30 -0.96
C VAL A 32 -1.82 5.01 -1.09
N SER A 33 -2.13 4.20 -2.09
CA SER A 33 -1.46 2.93 -2.32
C SER A 33 -0.02 3.24 -2.73
N ARG A 34 0.92 3.17 -1.78
CA ARG A 34 2.35 3.44 -2.00
C ARG A 34 3.09 2.32 -2.74
N SER A 35 2.33 1.39 -3.33
CA SER A 35 2.88 0.23 -4.02
C SER A 35 3.74 0.68 -5.20
N GLY A 36 4.97 0.18 -5.25
CA GLY A 36 5.91 0.46 -6.32
C GLY A 36 6.67 1.79 -6.19
N GLN A 37 6.43 2.58 -5.14
CA GLN A 37 7.29 3.73 -4.86
C GLN A 37 8.67 3.25 -4.38
N THR A 38 9.71 3.89 -4.90
CA THR A 38 11.09 3.65 -4.49
C THR A 38 11.34 4.30 -3.13
N CYS A 39 12.16 3.66 -2.30
CA CYS A 39 12.54 4.17 -1.00
C CYS A 39 13.98 3.83 -0.64
N GLU A 40 14.53 4.63 0.26
CA GLU A 40 15.83 4.42 0.89
C GLU A 40 15.61 3.83 2.28
N LEU A 41 16.30 2.74 2.59
CA LEU A 41 16.31 2.12 3.91
C LEU A 41 17.51 2.68 4.67
N GLN A 42 17.25 3.21 5.86
CA GLN A 42 18.29 3.75 6.73
C GLN A 42 18.50 2.86 7.95
N ASN A 43 19.72 2.86 8.49
CA ASN A 43 19.99 2.31 9.82
C ASN A 43 19.65 3.33 10.93
N MET A 44 19.83 2.93 12.19
CA MET A 44 19.61 3.82 13.35
C MET A 44 20.50 5.08 13.35
N GLY A 45 21.63 5.06 12.64
CA GLY A 45 22.52 6.20 12.47
C GLY A 45 22.12 7.14 11.32
N GLY A 46 20.99 6.88 10.65
CA GLY A 46 20.50 7.68 9.51
C GLY A 46 21.27 7.47 8.21
N ARG A 47 22.16 6.48 8.14
CA ARG A 47 22.86 6.13 6.89
C ARG A 47 22.00 5.23 6.03
N VAL A 48 21.96 5.50 4.73
CA VAL A 48 21.27 4.64 3.76
C VAL A 48 22.06 3.34 3.59
N VAL A 49 21.39 2.20 3.80
CA VAL A 49 21.98 0.87 3.75
C VAL A 49 21.49 0.03 2.56
N ALA A 50 20.31 0.36 2.02
CA ALA A 50 19.73 -0.29 0.86
C ALA A 50 18.72 0.62 0.17
N ILE A 51 18.45 0.33 -1.10
CA ILE A 51 17.35 0.91 -1.89
C ILE A 51 16.34 -0.20 -2.15
N GLY A 52 15.06 0.16 -2.15
CA GLY A 52 14.01 -0.80 -2.47
C GLY A 52 12.73 -0.17 -2.98
N ARG A 53 11.73 -1.00 -3.15
CA ARG A 53 10.37 -0.60 -3.53
C ARG A 53 9.36 -1.11 -2.52
N MET A 54 8.47 -0.21 -2.10
CA MET A 54 7.40 -0.58 -1.19
C MET A 54 6.41 -1.53 -1.89
N LEU A 55 6.14 -2.64 -1.23
CA LEU A 55 4.95 -3.42 -1.48
C LEU A 55 3.78 -2.67 -0.83
N GLY A 56 2.64 -2.62 -1.51
CA GLY A 56 1.43 -1.98 -0.99
C GLY A 56 1.01 -2.52 0.38
N ASP A 57 0.06 -1.84 1.03
CA ASP A 57 -0.36 -2.18 2.39
C ASP A 57 -0.83 -3.65 2.49
N ARG A 58 -0.25 -4.39 3.44
CA ARG A 58 -0.59 -5.77 3.75
C ARG A 58 -1.02 -5.91 5.20
N ALA A 59 -2.06 -6.69 5.46
CA ALA A 59 -2.66 -6.82 6.78
C ALA A 59 -1.70 -7.44 7.82
N GLU A 60 -0.74 -8.24 7.37
CA GLU A 60 0.28 -8.87 8.22
C GLU A 60 1.45 -7.95 8.60
N VAL A 61 1.55 -6.76 8.01
CA VAL A 61 2.66 -5.81 8.26
C VAL A 61 2.25 -4.83 9.36
N PRO A 62 3.08 -4.62 10.39
CA PRO A 62 2.81 -3.63 11.43
C PRO A 62 2.57 -2.23 10.85
N GLU A 63 1.64 -1.47 11.43
CA GLU A 63 1.28 -0.12 10.96
C GLU A 63 2.47 0.84 10.90
N ASN A 64 3.48 0.66 11.76
CA ASN A 64 4.69 1.46 11.81
C ASN A 64 5.81 0.96 10.89
N ALA A 65 5.53 0.01 10.00
CA ALA A 65 6.49 -0.55 9.06
C ALA A 65 5.96 -0.54 7.61
N TYR A 66 6.90 -0.65 6.68
CA TYR A 66 6.63 -0.99 5.28
C TYR A 66 7.15 -2.39 5.01
N GLN A 67 6.53 -3.05 4.05
CA GLN A 67 7.11 -4.22 3.41
C GLN A 67 7.81 -3.76 2.13
N ILE A 68 9.07 -4.12 1.96
CA ILE A 68 9.93 -3.58 0.91
C ILE A 68 10.63 -4.72 0.19
N VAL A 69 10.63 -4.69 -1.14
CA VAL A 69 11.54 -5.50 -1.96
C VAL A 69 12.85 -4.75 -2.06
N VAL A 70 13.95 -5.39 -1.66
CA VAL A 70 15.30 -4.83 -1.76
C VAL A 70 15.74 -4.87 -3.21
N ASP A 71 16.00 -3.73 -3.82
CA ASP A 71 16.48 -3.63 -5.20
C ASP A 71 18.00 -3.45 -5.27
N GLU A 72 18.61 -2.83 -4.25
CA GLU A 72 20.05 -2.62 -4.16
C GLU A 72 20.52 -2.61 -2.70
N ILE A 73 21.70 -3.20 -2.43
CA ILE A 73 22.34 -3.21 -1.11
C ILE A 73 23.58 -2.33 -1.16
N LEU A 74 23.62 -1.30 -0.32
CA LEU A 74 24.73 -0.35 -0.23
C LEU A 74 25.69 -0.69 0.92
N GLU A 75 25.19 -1.26 2.01
CA GLU A 75 25.99 -1.64 3.19
C GLU A 75 25.68 -3.08 3.63
N PHE A 76 26.48 -4.04 3.18
CA PHE A 76 26.28 -5.48 3.45
C PHE A 76 26.35 -5.85 4.94
N HIS A 77 27.10 -5.10 5.76
CA HIS A 77 27.27 -5.41 7.18
C HIS A 77 26.19 -4.78 8.06
N ALA A 78 25.28 -3.97 7.49
CA ALA A 78 24.21 -3.35 8.26
C ALA A 78 23.24 -4.43 8.75
N GLU A 79 22.84 -4.32 10.02
CA GLU A 79 21.89 -5.25 10.64
C GLU A 79 20.48 -5.09 10.07
N LEU A 80 19.77 -6.20 9.93
CA LEU A 80 18.36 -6.22 9.58
C LEU A 80 17.51 -5.97 10.84
N PHE A 81 16.56 -5.04 10.77
CA PHE A 81 15.64 -4.80 11.88
C PHE A 81 14.83 -6.06 12.23
N GLY A 82 14.80 -6.39 13.52
CA GLY A 82 14.04 -7.52 14.05
C GLY A 82 14.66 -8.90 13.77
N ALA A 83 15.78 -8.98 13.05
CA ALA A 83 16.48 -10.23 12.75
C ALA A 83 17.86 -10.23 13.41
N ARG A 84 17.91 -10.63 14.68
CA ARG A 84 19.14 -10.61 15.49
C ARG A 84 20.27 -11.40 14.82
N GLY A 85 21.42 -10.75 14.64
CA GLY A 85 22.60 -11.35 14.02
C GLY A 85 22.48 -11.58 12.51
N LYS A 86 21.48 -11.01 11.86
CA LYS A 86 21.35 -11.00 10.40
C LYS A 86 21.65 -9.63 9.86
N THR A 87 22.30 -9.62 8.71
CA THR A 87 22.75 -8.43 8.00
C THR A 87 22.18 -8.39 6.59
N PHE A 88 22.30 -7.25 5.91
CA PHE A 88 21.97 -7.17 4.49
C PHE A 88 22.81 -8.11 3.62
N GLY A 89 24.01 -8.51 4.07
CA GLY A 89 24.84 -9.51 3.41
C GLY A 89 24.33 -10.95 3.53
N ASP A 90 23.36 -11.21 4.41
CA ASP A 90 22.69 -12.51 4.53
C ASP A 90 21.49 -12.65 3.58
N ILE A 91 21.11 -11.59 2.86
CA ILE A 91 19.97 -11.59 1.94
C ILE A 91 20.38 -11.26 0.51
N ASN A 92 19.56 -11.68 -0.44
CA ASN A 92 19.76 -11.37 -1.85
C ASN A 92 18.95 -10.15 -2.25
N VAL A 93 19.42 -9.43 -3.28
CA VAL A 93 18.56 -8.50 -4.03
C VAL A 93 17.31 -9.25 -4.52
N GLY A 94 16.15 -8.60 -4.41
CA GLY A 94 14.83 -9.18 -4.62
C GLY A 94 14.20 -9.74 -3.34
N SER A 95 14.94 -9.85 -2.23
CA SER A 95 14.38 -10.28 -0.95
C SER A 95 13.39 -9.25 -0.41
N THR A 96 12.37 -9.73 0.29
CA THR A 96 11.42 -8.86 0.99
C THR A 96 11.86 -8.67 2.43
N VAL A 97 11.87 -7.42 2.89
CA VAL A 97 12.14 -7.06 4.29
C VAL A 97 11.00 -6.22 4.85
N THR A 98 10.81 -6.32 6.17
CA THR A 98 9.95 -5.40 6.91
C THR A 98 10.83 -4.30 7.50
N TRP A 99 10.59 -3.05 7.14
CA TRP A 99 11.41 -1.92 7.57
C TRP A 99 10.56 -0.86 8.24
N LEU A 100 11.07 -0.24 9.30
CA LEU A 100 10.30 0.76 10.05
C LEU A 100 10.15 2.04 9.24
N LYS A 101 8.95 2.64 9.28
CA LYS A 101 8.66 3.90 8.57
C LYS A 101 9.59 5.03 9.01
N ALA A 102 9.98 5.06 10.29
CA ALA A 102 10.90 6.04 10.85
C ALA A 102 12.32 5.98 10.25
N PHE A 103 12.69 4.86 9.63
CA PHE A 103 13.98 4.64 8.98
C PHE A 103 13.83 4.38 7.49
N THR A 104 12.75 4.89 6.89
CA THR A 104 12.48 4.78 5.46
C THR A 104 12.24 6.17 4.88
N ASN A 105 13.03 6.55 3.89
CA ASN A 105 12.78 7.75 3.09
C ASN A 105 12.08 7.35 1.79
N VAL A 106 10.91 7.92 1.50
CA VAL A 106 10.11 7.58 0.32
C VAL A 106 10.29 8.66 -0.73
N ASN A 107 10.65 8.26 -1.95
CA ASN A 107 10.87 9.15 -3.09
C ASN A 107 9.66 9.20 -4.03
#